data_AF-A0A941Z6Q2-F1
#
_entry.id   AF-A0A941Z6Q2-F1
#
_cell.length_a   1.000
_cell.length_b   1.000
_cell.length_c   1.000
_cell.angle_alpha   90.00
_cell.angle_beta   90.00
_cell.angle_gamma   90.00
#
_symmetry.space_group_name_H-M   'P 1'
#
loop_
_entity.id
_entity.type
_entity.pdbx_description
1 polymer ?
#
loop_
_entity_poly.entity_id
_entity_poly.type
_entity_poly.pdbx_seq_one_letter_code
_entity_poly.pdbx_strand_id
1 'polypeptide(L)'
;MSEDVKRAGLLVRTVAKILDFIIVATAAEIVPKAGFYAGLAYLLIGDGFFDGRSLGKKLVGVRVVSAGTLRPCTFRDSILRNSIFGVGYLLSRILWFGWIFVILVSAFEFIVLIGSKDGMRLGDEIAKTLVLESPQMKQEE
;
A
#
# COMPACT_ATOMS: atom_id res chain seq x y z
N MET A 1 50.10 -14.47 -22.60
CA MET A 1 49.28 -14.29 -23.81
C MET A 1 48.33 -13.15 -23.52
N SER A 2 48.75 -11.91 -23.78
CA SER A 2 47.92 -10.72 -23.55
C SER A 2 46.93 -10.62 -24.70
N GLU A 3 45.64 -10.88 -24.44
CA GLU A 3 44.61 -10.55 -25.41
C GLU A 3 44.66 -9.04 -25.69
N ASP A 4 44.83 -8.68 -26.95
CA ASP A 4 44.74 -7.30 -27.42
C ASP A 4 43.33 -6.77 -27.14
N VAL A 5 43.17 -5.99 -26.06
CA VAL A 5 41.92 -5.33 -25.70
C VAL A 5 41.63 -4.22 -26.72
N LYS A 6 40.92 -4.58 -27.80
CA LYS A 6 40.53 -3.65 -28.85
C LYS A 6 39.39 -2.76 -28.38
N ARG A 7 39.59 -1.43 -28.38
CA ARG A 7 38.56 -0.47 -27.99
C ARG A 7 37.35 -0.56 -28.93
N ALA A 8 36.15 -0.67 -28.37
CA ALA A 8 34.91 -0.64 -29.14
C ALA A 8 34.77 0.70 -29.90
N GLY A 9 34.34 0.63 -31.17
CA GLY A 9 34.10 1.80 -32.00
C GLY A 9 32.97 2.67 -31.47
N LEU A 10 32.96 3.95 -31.88
CA LEU A 10 31.96 4.94 -31.45
C LEU A 10 30.53 4.44 -31.70
N LEU A 11 30.27 3.82 -32.86
CA LEU A 11 28.95 3.28 -33.22
C LEU A 11 28.44 2.25 -32.21
N VAL A 12 29.29 1.30 -31.81
CA VAL A 12 28.91 0.23 -30.86
C VAL A 12 28.56 0.82 -29.50
N ARG A 13 29.31 1.83 -29.05
CA ARG A 13 29.04 2.54 -27.79
C ARG A 13 27.73 3.33 -27.84
N THR A 14 27.46 4.00 -28.96
CA THR A 14 26.20 4.73 -29.16
C THR A 14 25.01 3.78 -29.19
N VAL A 15 25.11 2.65 -29.89
CA VAL A 15 24.06 1.62 -29.93
C VAL A 15 23.80 1.06 -28.53
N ALA A 16 24.84 0.70 -27.79
CA ALA A 16 24.69 0.24 -26.41
C ALA A 16 23.96 1.28 -25.55
N LYS A 17 24.28 2.57 -25.70
CA LYS A 17 23.61 3.62 -24.94
C LYS A 17 22.14 3.80 -25.33
N ILE A 18 21.79 3.66 -26.60
CA ILE A 18 20.40 3.67 -27.06
C ILE A 18 19.62 2.50 -26.43
N LEU A 19 20.20 1.30 -26.38
CA LEU A 19 19.58 0.14 -25.73
C LEU A 19 19.34 0.39 -24.23
N ASP A 20 20.33 0.94 -23.51
CA ASP A 20 20.15 1.33 -22.11
C ASP A 20 18.97 2.31 -21.95
N PHE A 21 18.88 3.32 -22.83
CA PHE A 21 17.79 4.29 -22.78
C PHE A 21 16.43 3.66 -23.06
N ILE A 22 16.34 2.67 -23.95
CA ILE A 22 15.10 1.92 -24.19
C ILE A 22 14.68 1.14 -22.95
N ILE A 23 15.63 0.49 -22.26
CA ILE A 23 15.35 -0.24 -21.01
C ILE A 23 14.84 0.74 -19.95
N VAL A 24 15.51 1.87 -19.77
CA VAL A 24 15.10 2.91 -18.80
C VAL A 24 13.72 3.47 -19.15
N ALA A 25 13.45 3.80 -20.42
CA ALA A 25 12.16 4.32 -20.85
C ALA A 25 11.04 3.29 -20.62
N THR A 26 11.31 2.02 -20.88
CA THR A 26 10.35 0.93 -20.65
C THR A 26 10.06 0.76 -19.15
N ALA A 27 11.09 0.77 -18.32
CA ALA A 27 10.93 0.72 -16.87
C ALA A 27 10.16 1.92 -16.33
N ALA A 28 10.44 3.13 -16.86
CA ALA A 28 9.75 4.36 -16.47
C ALA A 28 8.24 4.35 -16.79
N GLU A 29 7.81 3.58 -17.80
CA GLU A 29 6.40 3.43 -18.14
C GLU A 29 5.71 2.31 -17.37
N ILE A 30 6.39 1.18 -17.17
CA ILE A 30 5.79 -0.02 -16.56
C ILE A 30 5.75 0.10 -15.04
N VAL A 31 6.85 0.52 -14.41
CA VAL A 31 6.98 0.52 -12.94
C VAL A 31 5.93 1.40 -12.27
N PRO A 32 5.62 2.63 -12.73
CA PRO A 32 4.57 3.43 -12.12
C PRO A 32 3.17 2.82 -12.28
N LYS A 33 2.87 2.22 -13.45
CA LYS A 33 1.58 1.58 -13.70
C LYS A 33 1.40 0.33 -12.82
N ALA A 34 2.39 -0.56 -12.82
CA ALA A 34 2.37 -1.76 -12.00
C ALA A 34 2.37 -1.40 -10.50
N GLY A 35 3.19 -0.43 -10.09
CA GLY A 35 3.28 0.06 -8.73
C GLY A 35 1.95 0.63 -8.22
N PHE A 36 1.21 1.36 -9.06
CA PHE A 36 -0.11 1.86 -8.71
C PHE A 36 -1.08 0.72 -8.36
N TYR A 37 -1.25 -0.26 -9.24
CA TYR A 37 -2.18 -1.37 -8.99
C TYR A 37 -1.73 -2.28 -7.86
N ALA A 38 -0.43 -2.54 -7.73
CA ALA A 38 0.12 -3.27 -6.60
C ALA A 38 -0.13 -2.55 -5.26
N GLY A 39 0.05 -1.22 -5.25
CA GLY A 39 -0.25 -0.37 -4.10
C GLY A 39 -1.74 -0.40 -3.73
N LEU A 40 -2.64 -0.28 -4.71
CA LEU A 40 -4.08 -0.38 -4.49
C LEU A 40 -4.48 -1.76 -3.95
N ALA A 41 -3.95 -2.83 -4.54
CA ALA A 41 -4.22 -4.19 -4.07
C ALA A 41 -3.76 -4.37 -2.62
N TYR A 42 -2.52 -3.97 -2.31
CA TYR A 42 -1.98 -4.04 -0.95
C TYR A 42 -2.78 -3.19 0.04
N LEU A 43 -3.18 -1.98 -0.33
CA LEU A 43 -4.04 -1.12 0.50
C LEU A 43 -5.35 -1.82 0.86
N LEU A 44 -5.99 -2.49 -0.11
CA LEU A 44 -7.27 -3.15 0.11
C LEU A 44 -7.15 -4.45 0.92
N ILE A 45 -6.16 -5.29 0.65
CA ILE A 45 -6.06 -6.63 1.25
C ILE A 45 -5.10 -6.70 2.44
N GLY A 46 -4.35 -5.64 2.70
CA GLY A 46 -3.19 -5.63 3.60
C GLY A 46 -3.51 -6.09 5.02
N ASP A 47 -4.68 -5.76 5.54
CA ASP A 47 -5.08 -6.14 6.90
C ASP A 47 -5.60 -7.58 6.99
N GLY A 48 -5.77 -8.29 5.87
CA GLY A 48 -6.06 -9.72 5.85
C GLY A 48 -4.82 -10.60 6.05
N PHE A 49 -3.61 -10.03 6.04
CA PHE A 49 -2.37 -10.75 6.34
C PHE A 49 -2.12 -10.85 7.86
N PHE A 50 -1.11 -11.64 8.26
CA PHE A 50 -0.54 -11.70 9.61
C PHE A 50 -1.57 -11.68 10.78
N ASP A 51 -2.63 -12.48 10.65
CA ASP A 51 -3.74 -12.55 11.61
C ASP A 51 -4.40 -11.19 11.90
N GLY A 52 -4.78 -10.48 10.83
CA GLY A 52 -5.53 -9.22 10.92
C GLY A 52 -4.65 -7.97 10.89
N ARG A 53 -3.46 -8.03 10.27
CA ARG A 53 -2.46 -6.95 10.29
C ARG A 53 -1.80 -6.79 8.92
N SER A 54 -1.70 -5.55 8.48
CA SER A 54 -0.73 -5.14 7.46
C SER A 54 0.68 -5.03 8.04
N LEU A 55 1.70 -4.90 7.19
CA LEU A 55 3.11 -4.79 7.62
C LEU A 55 3.33 -3.62 8.60
N GLY A 56 2.76 -2.45 8.31
CA GLY A 56 2.88 -1.29 9.19
C GLY A 56 2.24 -1.53 10.55
N LYS A 57 1.05 -2.14 10.59
CA LYS A 57 0.38 -2.50 11.84
C LYS A 57 1.14 -3.54 12.64
N LYS A 58 1.77 -4.50 11.96
CA LYS A 58 2.67 -5.48 12.59
C LYS A 58 3.87 -4.79 13.26
N LEU A 59 4.48 -3.79 12.61
CA LEU A 59 5.60 -3.03 13.17
C LEU A 59 5.18 -2.17 14.38
N VAL A 60 3.97 -1.60 14.34
CA VAL A 60 3.42 -0.78 15.45
C VAL A 60 2.84 -1.65 16.57
N GLY A 61 2.59 -2.93 16.32
CA GLY A 61 2.05 -3.85 17.33
C GLY A 61 0.53 -3.82 17.49
N VAL A 62 -0.21 -3.31 16.50
CA VAL A 62 -1.69 -3.26 16.53
C VAL A 62 -2.30 -4.31 15.61
N ARG A 63 -3.54 -4.73 15.89
CA ARG A 63 -4.27 -5.69 15.07
C ARG A 63 -5.72 -5.30 14.83
N VAL A 64 -6.25 -5.74 13.70
CA VAL A 64 -7.65 -5.57 13.33
C VAL A 64 -8.41 -6.87 13.62
N VAL A 65 -9.56 -6.73 14.30
CA VAL A 65 -10.47 -7.84 14.60
C VAL A 65 -11.90 -7.49 14.21
N SER A 66 -12.74 -8.51 14.02
CA SER A 66 -14.18 -8.31 13.88
C SER A 66 -14.81 -7.86 15.20
N ALA A 67 -15.65 -6.82 15.18
CA ALA A 67 -16.28 -6.26 16.37
C ALA A 67 -17.21 -7.26 17.08
N GLY A 68 -17.87 -8.15 16.31
CA GLY A 68 -18.81 -9.12 16.86
C GLY A 68 -18.18 -10.43 17.33
N THR A 69 -17.09 -10.88 16.69
CA THR A 69 -16.49 -12.20 16.95
C THR A 69 -15.10 -12.14 17.58
N LEU A 70 -14.47 -10.96 17.61
CA LEU A 70 -13.07 -10.73 18.01
C LEU A 70 -12.05 -11.59 17.25
N ARG A 71 -12.45 -12.21 16.14
CA ARG A 71 -11.57 -12.96 15.27
C ARG A 71 -10.72 -12.02 14.41
N PRO A 72 -9.52 -12.47 13.99
CA PRO A 72 -8.68 -11.73 13.05
C PRO A 72 -9.47 -11.26 11.82
N CYS A 73 -9.16 -10.06 11.34
CA CYS A 73 -9.71 -9.50 10.11
C CYS A 73 -9.47 -10.45 8.92
N THR A 74 -10.53 -10.74 8.16
CA THR A 74 -10.40 -11.50 6.91
C THR A 74 -10.05 -10.58 5.75
N PHE A 75 -9.64 -11.15 4.60
CA PHE A 75 -9.43 -10.36 3.38
C PHE A 75 -10.68 -9.58 2.94
N ARG A 76 -11.88 -10.14 3.15
CA ARG A 76 -13.14 -9.46 2.81
C ARG A 76 -13.35 -8.23 3.70
N ASP A 77 -13.13 -8.39 4.99
CA ASP A 77 -13.26 -7.30 5.96
C ASP A 77 -12.24 -6.20 5.68
N SER A 78 -10.99 -6.58 5.35
CA SER A 78 -9.93 -5.64 4.94
C SER A 78 -10.35 -4.82 3.73
N ILE A 79 -10.88 -5.46 2.67
CA ILE A 79 -11.32 -4.77 1.45
C ILE A 79 -12.45 -3.78 1.77
N LEU A 80 -13.45 -4.20 2.55
CA LEU A 80 -14.58 -3.33 2.91
C LEU A 80 -14.12 -2.12 3.73
N ARG A 81 -13.29 -2.35 4.73
CA ARG A 81 -12.71 -1.32 5.61
C ARG A 81 -11.80 -0.34 4.87
N ASN A 82 -11.01 -0.83 3.92
CA ASN A 82 -10.07 0.01 3.17
C ASN A 82 -10.67 0.51 1.85
N SER A 83 -11.92 0.18 1.54
CA SER A 83 -12.59 0.59 0.30
C SER A 83 -12.66 2.11 0.16
N ILE A 84 -12.89 2.85 1.24
CA ILE A 84 -12.91 4.32 1.25
C ILE A 84 -11.57 4.88 0.78
N PHE A 85 -10.46 4.41 1.36
CA PHE A 85 -9.12 4.78 0.93
C PHE A 85 -8.80 4.26 -0.48
N GLY A 86 -9.27 3.07 -0.84
CA GLY A 86 -9.11 2.48 -2.17
C GLY A 86 -9.79 3.31 -3.27
N VAL A 87 -11.00 3.81 -3.01
CA VAL A 87 -11.73 4.72 -3.90
C VAL A 87 -10.99 6.05 -4.02
N GLY A 88 -10.56 6.64 -2.90
CA GLY A 88 -9.74 7.86 -2.91
C GLY A 88 -8.45 7.69 -3.73
N TYR A 89 -7.77 6.57 -3.55
CA TYR A 89 -6.56 6.21 -4.30
C TYR A 89 -6.85 5.96 -5.79
N LEU A 90 -7.97 5.33 -6.14
CA LEU A 90 -8.38 5.11 -7.53
C LEU A 90 -8.72 6.42 -8.24
N LEU A 91 -9.49 7.29 -7.59
CA LEU A 91 -9.78 8.64 -8.08
C LEU A 91 -8.50 9.46 -8.28
N SER A 92 -7.48 9.20 -7.46
CA SER A 92 -6.20 9.90 -7.59
C SER A 92 -5.51 9.70 -8.95
N ARG A 93 -5.78 8.58 -9.61
CA ARG A 93 -5.25 8.23 -10.93
C ARG A 93 -6.10 8.76 -12.08
N ILE A 94 -7.41 8.86 -11.88
CA ILE A 94 -8.37 9.26 -12.93
C ILE A 94 -8.38 10.79 -13.10
N LEU A 95 -8.29 11.53 -12.00
CA LEU A 95 -8.37 12.99 -11.98
C LEU A 95 -6.98 13.61 -11.89
N TRP A 96 -6.73 14.69 -12.64
CA TRP A 96 -5.45 15.41 -12.62
C TRP A 96 -5.10 15.97 -11.22
N PHE A 97 -6.11 16.47 -10.50
CA PHE A 97 -5.99 16.91 -9.11
C PHE A 97 -6.34 15.79 -8.12
N GLY A 98 -6.27 14.54 -8.56
CA GLY A 98 -6.74 13.38 -7.85
C GLY A 98 -6.08 13.14 -6.48
N TRP A 99 -4.84 13.62 -6.30
CA TRP A 99 -4.13 13.59 -5.01
C TRP A 99 -4.89 14.34 -3.90
N ILE A 100 -5.69 15.35 -4.25
CA ILE A 100 -6.56 16.07 -3.30
C ILE A 100 -7.58 15.12 -2.69
N PHE A 101 -8.13 14.16 -3.46
CA PHE A 101 -9.08 13.18 -2.92
C PHE A 101 -8.46 12.28 -1.87
N VAL A 102 -7.21 11.88 -2.02
CA VAL A 102 -6.51 11.09 -0.99
C VAL A 102 -6.40 11.90 0.31
N ILE A 103 -6.04 13.18 0.22
CA ILE A 103 -5.97 14.08 1.37
C ILE A 103 -7.34 14.27 2.01
N LEU A 104 -8.36 14.57 1.21
CA LEU A 104 -9.73 14.79 1.70
C LEU A 104 -10.29 13.55 2.38
N VAL A 105 -10.13 12.37 1.76
CA VAL A 105 -10.56 11.09 2.33
C VAL A 105 -9.82 10.82 3.64
N SER A 106 -8.51 11.07 3.68
CA SER A 106 -7.71 10.87 4.90
C SER A 106 -8.11 11.83 6.02
N ALA A 107 -8.32 13.11 5.71
CA ALA A 107 -8.78 14.11 6.67
C ALA A 107 -10.17 13.76 7.19
N PHE A 108 -11.08 13.35 6.30
CA PHE A 108 -12.43 12.94 6.66
C PHE A 108 -12.43 11.71 7.59
N GLU A 109 -11.75 10.63 7.21
CA GLU A 109 -11.63 9.41 8.04
C GLU A 109 -10.99 9.73 9.40
N PHE A 110 -10.02 10.64 9.44
CA PHE A 110 -9.38 11.07 10.68
C PHE A 110 -10.29 11.90 11.58
N ILE A 111 -11.10 12.79 11.01
CA ILE A 111 -12.11 13.56 11.76
C ILE A 111 -13.15 12.60 12.36
N VAL A 112 -13.64 11.64 11.57
CA VAL A 112 -14.58 10.60 12.06
C VAL A 112 -13.95 9.78 13.18
N LEU A 113 -12.68 9.39 13.04
CA LEU A 113 -11.94 8.64 14.05
C LEU A 113 -11.89 9.38 15.39
N ILE A 114 -11.58 10.69 15.38
CA ILE A 114 -11.54 11.51 16.60
C ILE A 114 -12.93 11.64 17.25
N GLY A 115 -13.98 11.77 16.44
CA GLY A 115 -15.36 11.88 16.92
C GLY A 115 -15.97 10.56 17.40
N SER A 116 -15.31 9.42 17.13
CA SER A 116 -15.82 8.10 17.41
C SER A 116 -15.55 7.68 18.86
N LYS A 117 -16.59 7.30 19.59
CA LYS A 117 -16.47 6.80 20.97
C LYS A 117 -15.62 5.53 21.05
N ASP A 118 -15.70 4.70 20.01
CA ASP A 118 -15.04 3.40 19.94
C ASP A 118 -13.72 3.45 19.17
N GLY A 119 -13.24 4.65 18.80
CA GLY A 119 -12.03 4.81 17.98
C GLY A 119 -12.14 4.14 16.61
N MET A 120 -13.36 4.09 16.05
CA MET A 120 -13.62 3.55 14.72
C MET A 120 -13.69 4.69 13.70
N ARG A 121 -12.99 4.52 12.58
CA ARG A 121 -13.21 5.34 11.37
C ARG A 121 -14.40 4.80 10.55
N LEU A 122 -14.82 5.51 9.52
CA LEU A 122 -16.00 5.13 8.72
C LEU A 122 -15.84 3.75 8.08
N GLY A 123 -14.64 3.45 7.55
CA GLY A 123 -14.37 2.13 6.98
C GLY A 123 -14.49 1.00 8.02
N ASP A 124 -14.07 1.27 9.25
CA ASP A 124 -14.11 0.31 10.34
C ASP A 124 -15.56 0.02 10.78
N GLU A 125 -16.40 1.07 10.78
CA GLU A 125 -17.84 0.98 11.06
C GLU A 125 -18.58 0.17 9.98
N ILE A 126 -18.32 0.44 8.70
CA ILE A 126 -18.89 -0.30 7.57
C ILE A 126 -18.52 -1.79 7.64
N ALA A 127 -17.25 -2.08 7.94
CA ALA A 127 -16.76 -3.45 8.04
C ALA A 127 -17.06 -4.11 9.40
N LYS A 128 -17.62 -3.38 10.37
CA LYS A 128 -17.86 -3.84 11.76
C LYS A 128 -16.60 -4.46 12.37
N THR A 129 -15.52 -3.70 12.36
CA THR A 129 -14.19 -4.16 12.78
C THR A 129 -13.56 -3.17 13.75
N LEU A 130 -12.70 -3.63 14.66
CA LEU A 130 -12.04 -2.83 15.69
C LEU A 130 -10.52 -2.96 15.56
N VAL A 131 -9.79 -1.92 15.97
CA VAL A 131 -8.34 -1.94 16.07
C VAL A 131 -7.97 -2.06 17.55
N LEU A 132 -7.27 -3.14 17.88
CA LEU A 132 -6.80 -3.41 19.23
C LEU A 132 -5.28 -3.33 19.29
N GLU A 133 -4.75 -2.83 20.38
CA GLU A 133 -3.35 -3.08 20.72
C GLU A 133 -3.18 -4.59 20.89
N SER A 134 -2.15 -5.14 20.25
CA SER A 134 -1.76 -6.49 20.63
C SER A 134 -1.28 -6.40 22.06
N PRO A 135 -1.69 -7.30 22.98
CA PRO A 135 -0.93 -7.45 24.20
C PRO A 135 0.51 -7.70 23.74
N GLN A 136 1.38 -6.73 24.05
CA GLN A 136 2.82 -6.94 23.99
C GLN A 136 3.04 -8.29 24.68
N MET A 137 3.84 -9.16 24.09
CA MET A 137 4.40 -10.26 24.85
C MET A 137 5.15 -9.64 26.03
N LYS A 138 4.46 -9.45 27.16
CA LYS A 138 5.04 -9.65 28.47
C LYS A 138 5.32 -11.15 28.57
N GLN A 139 6.39 -11.56 27.89
CA GLN A 139 7.33 -12.50 28.47
C GLN A 139 8.29 -11.52 29.19
N GLU A 140 8.27 -11.28 30.50
CA GLU A 140 8.37 -12.24 31.61
C GLU A 140 9.12 -13.50 31.18
N GLU A 141 10.42 -13.34 30.94
CA GLU A 141 11.51 -13.84 31.81
C GLU A 141 12.87 -13.29 31.36
#